data_AF-A0A526XZL5-F1
#
_entry.id   AF-A0A526XZL5-F1
#
_cell.length_a   1.000
_cell.length_b   1.000
_cell.length_c   1.000
_cell.angle_alpha   90.00
_cell.angle_beta   90.00
_cell.angle_gamma   90.00
#
_symmetry.space_group_name_H-M   'P 1'
#
loop_
_entity.id
_entity.type
_entity.pdbx_description
1 polymer ?
#
loop_
_entity_poly.entity_id
_entity_poly.type
_entity_poly.pdbx_seq_one_letter_code
_entity_poly.pdbx_strand_id
1 'polypeptide(L)'
;VVPGVQLLASAQAAVPATAQKIADHFSSVKSMAGEFVQFGPKGEQTGGKFFLERPGKIRFNYDGTSNFRVISDGKSVVILNKRLKTSDLYPLSKTPLKLLLDTRIDLSGGRVKSVK
;
A
#
# COMPACT_ATOMS: atom_id res chain seq x y z
N VAL A 1 -0.99 -0.11 -55.04
CA VAL A 1 -2.15 -0.20 -54.12
C VAL A 1 -1.83 -1.21 -53.03
N VAL A 2 -1.58 -0.75 -51.80
CA VAL A 2 -1.48 -1.61 -50.60
C VAL A 2 -2.10 -0.83 -49.44
N PRO A 3 -3.14 -1.34 -48.75
CA PRO A 3 -3.89 -0.58 -47.74
C PRO A 3 -3.23 -0.65 -46.36
N GLY A 4 -3.25 0.48 -45.67
CA GLY A 4 -2.61 0.70 -44.38
C GLY A 4 -3.27 -0.07 -43.22
N VAL A 5 -2.41 -0.54 -42.31
CA VAL A 5 -2.81 -1.05 -41.00
C VAL A 5 -3.04 0.15 -40.08
N GLN A 6 -4.32 0.45 -39.79
CA GLN A 6 -4.68 1.40 -38.74
C GLN A 6 -4.41 0.76 -37.37
N LEU A 7 -3.59 1.42 -36.55
CA LEU A 7 -3.42 1.07 -35.14
C LEU A 7 -4.77 1.17 -34.43
N LEU A 8 -5.26 0.05 -33.90
CA LEU A 8 -6.38 0.05 -32.96
C LEU A 8 -5.96 0.81 -31.71
N ALA A 9 -6.54 1.99 -31.52
CA ALA A 9 -6.37 2.84 -30.36
C ALA A 9 -6.66 2.04 -29.09
N SER A 10 -5.72 2.07 -28.14
CA SER A 10 -5.92 1.60 -26.79
C SER A 10 -7.13 2.31 -26.19
N ALA A 11 -8.15 1.57 -25.76
CA ALA A 11 -9.24 2.13 -24.97
C ALA A 11 -8.66 2.57 -23.60
N GLN A 12 -8.27 3.83 -23.48
CA GLN A 12 -8.06 4.46 -22.18
C GLN A 12 -9.41 4.48 -21.45
N ALA A 13 -9.61 3.53 -20.54
CA ALA A 13 -10.70 3.61 -19.58
C ALA A 13 -10.52 4.89 -18.77
N ALA A 14 -11.30 5.91 -19.10
CA ALA A 14 -11.28 7.18 -18.40
C ALA A 14 -11.61 6.92 -16.93
N VAL A 15 -10.63 7.20 -16.06
CA VAL A 15 -10.84 7.12 -14.61
C VAL A 15 -11.97 8.09 -14.27
N PRO A 16 -13.10 7.64 -13.70
CA PRO A 16 -14.21 8.52 -13.39
C PRO A 16 -13.73 9.65 -12.48
N ALA A 17 -14.08 10.89 -12.79
CA ALA A 17 -13.60 12.10 -12.09
C ALA A 17 -13.81 12.05 -10.56
N THR A 18 -14.77 11.26 -10.09
CA THR A 18 -15.03 10.99 -8.67
C THR A 18 -13.88 10.22 -8.01
N ALA A 19 -13.29 9.23 -8.68
CA ALA A 19 -12.17 8.44 -8.16
C ALA A 19 -10.91 9.30 -8.02
N GLN A 20 -10.70 10.25 -8.93
CA GLN A 20 -9.59 11.21 -8.84
C GLN A 20 -9.75 12.13 -7.62
N LYS A 21 -10.95 12.68 -7.38
CA LYS A 21 -11.22 13.52 -6.20
C LYS A 21 -11.00 12.78 -4.87
N ILE A 22 -11.38 11.50 -4.81
CA ILE A 22 -11.14 10.64 -3.65
C ILE A 22 -9.63 10.46 -3.46
N ALA A 23 -8.89 10.11 -4.51
CA ALA A 23 -7.44 9.96 -4.46
C ALA A 23 -6.75 11.25 -3.99
N ASP A 24 -7.16 12.41 -4.50
CA ASP A 24 -6.59 13.71 -4.13
C ASP A 24 -6.87 14.05 -2.66
N HIS A 25 -8.09 13.78 -2.17
CA HIS A 25 -8.46 13.98 -0.78
C HIS A 25 -7.66 13.07 0.16
N PHE A 26 -7.56 11.77 -0.15
CA PHE A 26 -6.74 10.85 0.64
C PHE A 26 -5.27 11.20 0.57
N SER A 27 -4.76 11.71 -0.55
CA SER A 27 -3.35 12.12 -0.71
C SER A 27 -3.00 13.41 0.04
N SER A 28 -4.00 14.23 0.43
CA SER A 28 -3.77 15.45 1.20
C SER A 28 -3.31 15.20 2.64
N VAL A 29 -3.60 14.01 3.18
CA VAL A 29 -3.26 13.67 4.57
C VAL A 29 -1.78 13.30 4.69
N LYS A 30 -0.93 14.25 5.08
CA LYS A 30 0.52 14.03 5.13
C LYS A 30 0.95 13.02 6.19
N SER A 31 0.20 12.93 7.29
CA SER A 31 0.50 12.03 8.41
C SER A 31 -0.78 11.42 8.97
N MET A 32 -0.78 10.11 9.22
CA MET A 32 -1.86 9.41 9.91
C MET A 32 -1.29 8.55 11.02
N ALA A 33 -1.98 8.48 12.16
CA ALA A 33 -1.69 7.54 13.21
C ALA A 33 -2.99 6.91 13.68
N GLY A 34 -2.95 5.64 14.04
CA GLY A 34 -4.13 4.94 14.49
C GLY A 34 -3.81 3.57 15.04
N GLU A 35 -4.85 2.92 15.51
CA GLU A 35 -4.81 1.54 15.98
C GLU A 35 -5.29 0.62 14.86
N PHE A 36 -4.73 -0.57 14.79
CA PHE A 36 -5.15 -1.58 13.83
C PHE A 36 -5.35 -2.92 14.54
N VAL A 37 -6.20 -3.73 13.92
CA VAL A 37 -6.44 -5.11 14.29
C VAL A 37 -6.32 -5.93 13.02
N GLN A 38 -5.42 -6.90 13.02
CA GLN A 38 -5.22 -7.86 11.95
C GLN A 38 -5.79 -9.21 12.37
N PHE A 39 -6.63 -9.78 11.51
CA PHE A 39 -7.13 -11.14 11.67
C PHE A 39 -6.29 -12.08 10.81
N GLY A 40 -5.67 -13.06 11.47
CA GLY A 40 -4.91 -14.11 10.80
C GLY A 40 -5.83 -15.16 10.15
N PRO A 41 -5.30 -15.98 9.23
CA PRO A 41 -6.08 -17.02 8.55
C PRO A 41 -6.64 -18.11 9.48
N LYS A 42 -6.13 -18.18 10.71
CA LYS A 42 -6.57 -19.11 11.76
C LYS A 42 -7.44 -18.45 12.85
N GLY A 43 -7.84 -17.18 12.66
CA GLY A 43 -8.63 -16.42 13.64
C GLY A 43 -7.80 -15.69 14.71
N GLU A 44 -6.47 -15.81 14.66
CA GLU A 44 -5.55 -15.07 15.54
C GLU A 44 -5.76 -13.56 15.35
N GLN A 45 -6.06 -12.84 16.43
CA GLN A 45 -6.22 -11.39 16.41
C GLN A 45 -4.91 -10.74 16.87
N THR A 46 -4.26 -9.98 15.99
CA THR A 46 -3.06 -9.21 16.35
C THR A 46 -3.36 -7.72 16.25
N GLY A 47 -3.23 -7.01 17.37
CA GLY A 47 -3.40 -5.56 17.44
C GLY A 47 -2.09 -4.80 17.26
N GLY A 48 -2.21 -3.49 17.10
CA GLY A 48 -1.05 -2.61 17.14
C GLY A 48 -1.38 -1.15 16.83
N LYS A 49 -0.32 -0.36 16.74
CA LYS A 49 -0.39 1.05 16.31
C LYS A 49 0.36 1.23 15.00
N PHE A 50 -0.22 1.97 14.08
CA PHE A 50 0.44 2.36 12.84
C PHE A 50 0.68 3.87 12.80
N PHE A 51 1.75 4.24 12.11
CA PHE A 51 2.13 5.62 11.82
C PHE A 51 2.49 5.69 10.35
N LEU A 52 1.74 6.48 9.59
CA LEU A 52 1.99 6.77 8.19
C LEU A 52 2.47 8.21 8.08
N GLU A 53 3.54 8.42 7.33
CA GLU A 53 3.98 9.74 6.89
C GLU A 53 4.27 9.67 5.39
N ARG A 54 3.56 10.49 4.62
CA ARG A 54 3.79 10.59 3.18
C ARG A 54 4.97 11.54 2.89
N PRO A 55 5.80 11.24 1.87
CA PRO A 55 5.71 10.07 0.99
C PRO A 55 6.41 8.83 1.56
N GLY A 56 5.79 7.67 1.40
CA GLY A 56 6.47 6.36 1.50
C GLY A 56 6.83 5.84 2.90
N LYS A 57 6.75 6.65 3.96
CA LYS A 57 7.12 6.19 5.31
C LYS A 57 5.92 5.58 6.00
N ILE A 58 6.08 4.36 6.50
CA ILE A 58 5.09 3.76 7.40
C ILE A 58 5.79 2.96 8.48
N ARG A 59 5.18 2.91 9.65
CA ARG A 59 5.63 2.09 10.75
C ARG A 59 4.43 1.41 11.38
N PHE A 60 4.43 0.09 11.38
CA PHE A 60 3.53 -0.73 12.17
C PHE A 60 4.26 -1.25 13.40
N ASN A 61 3.72 -0.95 14.56
CA ASN A 61 4.13 -1.52 15.83
C ASN A 61 3.07 -2.52 16.23
N TYR A 62 3.42 -3.81 16.21
CA TYR A 62 2.51 -4.87 16.64
C TYR A 62 2.62 -5.04 18.16
N ASP A 63 1.46 -5.21 18.79
CA ASP A 63 1.37 -5.48 20.22
C ASP A 63 1.65 -6.97 20.51
N GLY A 64 2.06 -7.26 21.75
CA GLY A 64 2.37 -8.62 22.22
C GLY A 64 3.86 -8.90 22.43
N THR A 65 4.17 -10.14 22.83
CA THR A 65 5.50 -10.52 23.35
C THR A 65 6.61 -10.54 22.28
N SER A 66 6.26 -10.66 21.00
CA SER A 66 7.22 -10.71 19.89
C SER A 66 7.84 -9.34 19.53
N ASN A 67 7.25 -8.22 20.00
CA ASN A 67 7.72 -6.86 19.71
C ASN A 67 8.07 -6.64 18.22
N PHE A 68 7.21 -7.15 17.34
CA PHE A 68 7.39 -7.13 15.90
C PHE A 68 7.14 -5.73 15.34
N ARG A 69 8.02 -5.27 14.44
CA ARG A 69 7.91 -3.93 13.82
C ARG A 69 8.10 -4.03 12.33
N VAL A 70 7.24 -3.36 11.58
CA VAL A 70 7.38 -3.22 10.13
C VAL A 70 7.59 -1.75 9.83
N ILE A 71 8.71 -1.40 9.19
CA ILE A 71 9.10 -0.02 8.92
C ILE A 71 9.37 0.11 7.42
N SER A 72 8.78 1.10 6.77
CA SER A 72 9.15 1.50 5.41
C SER A 72 9.75 2.89 5.40
N ASP A 73 10.78 3.06 4.58
CA ASP A 73 11.45 4.33 4.29
C ASP A 73 11.00 4.94 2.93
N GLY A 74 10.03 4.33 2.27
CA GLY A 74 9.55 4.71 0.94
C GLY A 74 10.28 4.04 -0.23
N LYS A 75 11.37 3.30 0.02
CA LYS A 75 12.09 2.51 -0.98
C LYS A 75 12.05 1.01 -0.66
N SER A 76 12.15 0.71 0.63
CA SER A 76 12.24 -0.63 1.19
C SER A 76 11.34 -0.76 2.41
N VAL A 77 11.05 -1.99 2.78
CA VAL A 77 10.33 -2.39 3.99
C VAL A 77 11.26 -3.28 4.79
N VAL A 78 11.51 -2.89 6.04
CA VAL A 78 12.23 -3.69 7.01
C VAL A 78 11.22 -4.31 7.97
N ILE A 79 11.32 -5.61 8.13
CA ILE A 79 10.56 -6.38 9.10
C ILE A 79 11.52 -6.76 10.22
N LEU A 80 11.30 -6.20 11.41
CA LEU A 80 12.12 -6.43 12.59
C LEU A 80 11.38 -7.36 13.55
N ASN A 81 11.98 -8.52 13.82
CA ASN A 81 11.53 -9.41 14.88
C ASN A 81 12.51 -9.30 16.07
N LYS A 82 12.13 -8.51 17.08
CA LYS A 82 12.99 -8.28 18.24
C LYS A 82 13.25 -9.54 19.07
N ARG A 83 12.31 -10.48 19.09
CA ARG A 83 12.46 -11.73 19.84
C ARG A 83 13.52 -12.64 19.21
N LEU A 84 13.55 -12.72 17.89
CA LEU A 84 14.49 -13.57 17.15
C LEU A 84 15.76 -12.82 16.71
N LYS A 85 15.83 -11.51 16.96
CA LYS A 85 16.90 -10.60 16.47
C LYS A 85 17.10 -10.71 14.96
N THR A 86 16.03 -10.98 14.21
CA THR A 86 16.06 -11.04 12.74
C THR A 86 15.53 -9.74 12.15
N SER A 87 16.11 -9.37 11.02
CA SER A 87 15.70 -8.23 10.20
C SER A 87 15.60 -8.67 8.74
N ASP A 88 14.41 -8.65 8.18
CA ASP A 88 14.18 -8.99 6.78
C ASP A 88 13.92 -7.72 5.99
N LEU A 89 14.71 -7.49 4.93
CA LEU A 89 14.60 -6.32 4.06
C LEU A 89 13.95 -6.72 2.74
N TYR A 90 12.84 -6.08 2.40
CA TYR A 90 12.14 -6.27 1.14
C TYR A 90 12.03 -4.96 0.36
N PRO A 91 12.22 -4.95 -0.96
CA PRO A 91 11.92 -3.77 -1.77
C PRO A 91 10.43 -3.42 -1.67
N LEU A 92 10.09 -2.17 -1.37
CA LEU A 92 8.69 -1.74 -1.19
C LEU A 92 7.85 -2.00 -2.45
N SER A 93 8.47 -1.89 -3.63
CA SER A 93 7.86 -2.15 -4.94
C SER A 93 7.32 -3.57 -5.11
N LYS A 94 7.85 -4.55 -4.35
CA LYS A 94 7.42 -5.94 -4.38
C LYS A 94 6.39 -6.28 -3.30
N THR A 95 6.02 -5.31 -2.47
CA THR A 95 5.03 -5.51 -1.40
C THR A 95 3.70 -4.88 -1.78
N PRO A 96 2.56 -5.49 -1.39
CA PRO A 96 1.24 -4.88 -1.55
C PRO A 96 1.10 -3.50 -0.86
N LEU A 97 1.96 -3.21 0.14
CA LEU A 97 2.01 -1.94 0.85
C LEU A 97 2.29 -0.74 -0.06
N LYS A 98 2.91 -0.94 -1.23
CA LYS A 98 3.13 0.15 -2.19
C LYS A 98 1.82 0.87 -2.55
N LEU A 99 0.70 0.16 -2.66
CA LEU A 99 -0.59 0.78 -3.01
C LEU A 99 -1.08 1.79 -1.95
N LEU A 100 -0.79 1.53 -0.68
CA LEU A 100 -1.19 2.40 0.43
C LEU A 100 -0.25 3.59 0.63
N LEU A 101 1.01 3.43 0.24
CA LEU A 101 2.09 4.40 0.49
C LEU A 101 2.40 5.30 -0.71
N ASP A 102 1.88 4.97 -1.89
CA ASP A 102 2.12 5.78 -3.08
C ASP A 102 1.46 7.16 -2.95
N THR A 103 2.15 8.18 -3.46
CA THR A 103 1.75 9.59 -3.30
C THR A 103 0.52 9.94 -4.14
N ARG A 104 0.19 9.08 -5.11
CA ARG A 104 -1.05 9.11 -5.89
C ARG A 104 -1.61 7.70 -5.91
N ILE A 105 -2.82 7.51 -5.39
CA ILE A 105 -3.58 6.28 -5.60
C ILE A 105 -4.04 6.31 -7.06
N ASP A 106 -3.19 5.83 -7.96
CA ASP A 106 -3.57 5.68 -9.36
C ASP A 106 -4.45 4.42 -9.53
N LEU A 107 -5.77 4.63 -9.47
CA LEU A 107 -6.78 3.60 -9.69
C LEU A 107 -6.94 3.23 -11.18
N SER A 108 -6.21 3.87 -12.11
CA SER A 108 -6.28 3.53 -13.55
C SER A 108 -5.71 2.14 -13.86
N GLY A 109 -4.90 1.58 -12.96
CA GLY A 109 -4.16 0.35 -13.18
C GLY A 109 -4.82 -0.92 -12.67
N GLY A 110 -6.11 -1.17 -12.92
CA GLY A 110 -6.75 -2.51 -12.89
C GLY A 110 -6.57 -3.39 -11.62
N ARG A 111 -6.08 -2.83 -10.51
CA ARG A 111 -5.56 -3.55 -9.34
C ARG A 111 -6.53 -3.63 -8.16
N VAL A 112 -7.66 -2.92 -8.22
CA VAL A 112 -8.74 -3.04 -7.24
C VAL A 112 -9.91 -3.73 -7.92
N LYS A 113 -9.88 -5.07 -7.91
CA LYS A 113 -10.99 -5.91 -8.36
C LYS A 113 -11.85 -6.29 -7.15
N SER A 114 -12.74 -5.38 -6.76
CA SER A 114 -13.79 -5.56 -5.74
C SER A 114 -13.34 -5.67 -4.28
N VAL A 115 -13.98 -4.86 -3.44
CA VAL A 115 -14.30 -5.21 -2.05
C VAL A 115 -15.78 -5.58 -2.07
N LYS A 116 -16.13 -6.74 -1.52
CA LYS A 116 -17.50 -7.23 -1.39
C LYS A 116 -17.96 -7.05 0.05
#